data_AF-A0A8J3A308-F1
#
_entry.id   AF-A0A8J3A308-F1
#
_cell.length_a   1.000
_cell.length_b   1.000
_cell.length_c   1.000
_cell.angle_alpha   90.00
_cell.angle_beta   90.00
_cell.angle_gamma   90.00
#
_symmetry.space_group_name_H-M   'P 1'
#
loop_
_entity.id
_entity.type
_entity.pdbx_description
1 polymer ?
#
loop_
_entity_poly.entity_id
_entity_poly.type
_entity_poly.pdbx_seq_one_letter_code
_entity_poly.pdbx_strand_id
1 'polypeptide(L)' 'MGRKKFILAALAIIVVAAWLAMGAAIIIKPEKAVFITIVTATAVLTEVAIWITAGVLGVAVFQARRRIWQFVTSPFARS' A
#
# COMPACT_ATOMS: atom_id res chain seq x y z
N MET A 1 -11.55 -12.84 1.91
CA MET A 1 -10.35 -12.22 1.31
C MET A 1 -9.10 -12.68 2.04
N GLY A 2 -7.98 -12.94 1.35
CA GLY A 2 -6.71 -13.22 2.04
C GLY A 2 -6.20 -11.98 2.80
N ARG A 3 -5.57 -12.16 3.97
CA ARG A 3 -5.14 -11.04 4.86
C ARG A 3 -4.38 -9.94 4.12
N LYS A 4 -3.45 -10.31 3.22
CA LYS A 4 -2.70 -9.37 2.37
C LYS A 4 -3.62 -8.50 1.50
N LYS A 5 -4.63 -9.11 0.85
CA LYS A 5 -5.60 -8.40 0.00
C LYS A 5 -6.48 -7.47 0.82
N PHE A 6 -6.87 -7.89 2.03
CA PHE A 6 -7.64 -7.05 2.94
C PHE A 6 -6.86 -5.80 3.38
N ILE A 7 -5.59 -5.96 3.77
CA ILE A 7 -4.72 -4.83 4.16
C ILE A 7 -4.57 -3.84 3.00
N LEU A 8 -4.28 -4.32 1.79
CA LEU A 8 -4.14 -3.46 0.62
C LEU A 8 -5.45 -2.74 0.26
N ALA A 9 -6.59 -3.43 0.36
CA ALA A 9 -7.89 -2.83 0.11
C ALA A 9 -8.22 -1.73 1.14
N ALA A 10 -7.96 -2.00 2.42
CA ALA A 10 -8.16 -1.02 3.49
C ALA A 10 -7.28 0.23 3.30
N LEU A 11 -5.99 0.05 2.96
CA LEU A 11 -5.09 1.16 2.65
C LEU A 11 -5.56 1.98 1.46
N ALA A 12 -5.99 1.31 0.38
CA ALA A 12 -6.52 1.99 -0.80
C ALA A 12 -7.74 2.85 -0.46
N ILE A 13 -8.67 2.32 0.35
CA ILE A 13 -9.85 3.08 0.81
C ILE A 13 -9.45 4.31 1.62
N ILE A 14 -8.48 4.17 2.53
CA ILE A 14 -7.99 5.30 3.34
C ILE A 14 -7.38 6.38 2.46
N VAL A 15 -6.53 6.00 1.49
CA VAL A 15 -5.92 6.96 0.55
C VAL A 15 -7.00 7.66 -0.27
N VAL A 16 -7.94 6.91 -0.84
CA VAL A 16 -9.05 7.50 -1.61
C VAL A 16 -9.84 8.49 -0.75
N ALA A 17 -10.18 8.13 0.49
CA ALA A 17 -10.88 9.01 1.41
C ALA A 17 -10.08 10.29 1.72
N ALA A 18 -8.77 10.20 1.90
CA ALA A 18 -7.89 11.35 2.13
C ALA A 18 -7.85 12.29 0.90
N TRP A 19 -7.80 11.73 -0.31
CA TRP A 19 -7.88 12.51 -1.55
C TRP A 19 -9.24 13.19 -1.73
N LEU A 20 -10.34 12.50 -1.40
CA LEU A 20 -11.68 13.11 -1.41
C LEU A 20 -11.79 14.24 -0.39
N ALA A 21 -11.26 14.06 0.82
CA ALA A 21 -11.23 15.10 1.86
C ALA A 21 -10.41 16.32 1.41
N MET A 22 -9.26 16.10 0.77
CA MET A 22 -8.45 17.17 0.20
C MET A 22 -9.18 17.90 -0.94
N GLY A 23 -9.84 17.15 -1.83
CA GLY A 23 -10.68 17.72 -2.89
C GLY A 23 -11.82 18.59 -2.34
N ALA A 24 -12.49 18.13 -1.28
CA ALA A 24 -13.50 18.91 -0.58
C ALA A 24 -12.90 20.19 0.05
N ALA A 25 -11.70 20.11 0.62
CA ALA A 25 -11.02 21.27 1.22
C ALA A 25 -10.71 22.36 0.18
N ILE A 26 -10.44 22.01 -1.08
CA ILE A 26 -10.26 22.99 -2.17
C ILE A 26 -11.54 23.80 -2.42
N ILE A 27 -12.71 23.17 -2.29
CA ILE A 27 -14.01 23.80 -2.53
C ILE A 27 -14.42 24.67 -1.33
N ILE A 28 -14.26 24.14 -0.12
CA ILE A 28 -14.67 24.79 1.14
C ILE A 28 -13.73 25.94 1.52
N LYS A 29 -12.48 25.91 1.05
CA LYS A 29 -11.45 26.93 1.30
C LYS A 29 -11.29 27.25 2.80
N PRO A 30 -10.95 26.25 3.63
CA PRO A 30 -10.71 26.47 5.05
C PRO A 30 -9.49 27.38 5.26
N GLU A 31 -9.27 27.80 6.50
CA GLU A 31 -8.09 28.57 6.87
C GLU A 31 -6.79 27.90 6.42
N LYS A 32 -5.78 28.70 6.09
CA LYS A 32 -4.51 28.22 5.52
C LYS A 32 -3.85 27.12 6.36
N ALA A 33 -3.87 27.25 7.69
CA ALA A 33 -3.32 26.25 8.59
C ALA A 33 -4.02 24.90 8.44
N VAL A 34 -5.36 24.90 8.42
CA VAL A 34 -6.18 23.69 8.23
C VAL A 34 -5.93 23.07 6.86
N PHE A 35 -5.87 23.89 5.80
CA PHE A 35 -5.60 23.40 4.45
C PHE A 35 -4.23 22.72 4.35
N ILE A 36 -3.18 23.32 4.93
CA ILE A 36 -1.85 22.73 5.00
C ILE A 36 -1.89 21.39 5.72
N THR A 37 -2.54 21.30 6.88
CA THR A 37 -2.67 20.05 7.62
C THR A 37 -3.34 18.95 6.80
N ILE A 38 -4.42 19.26 6.07
CA ILE A 38 -5.11 18.30 5.22
C ILE A 38 -4.19 17.79 4.11
N VAL A 39 -3.51 18.70 3.40
CA VAL A 39 -2.59 18.33 2.32
C VAL A 39 -1.43 17.48 2.84
N THR A 40 -0.82 17.87 3.96
CA THR A 40 0.26 17.10 4.59
C THR A 40 -0.20 15.72 5.03
N ALA A 41 -1.38 15.61 5.65
CA ALA A 41 -1.94 14.33 6.06
C ALA A 41 -2.19 13.42 4.85
N THR A 42 -2.76 13.95 3.77
CA THR A 42 -2.98 13.19 2.53
C THR A 42 -1.66 12.71 1.91
N ALA A 43 -0.62 13.54 1.92
CA ALA A 43 0.71 13.16 1.43
C ALA A 43 1.32 12.02 2.26
N VAL A 44 1.35 12.16 3.58
CA VAL A 44 1.89 11.13 4.49
C VAL A 44 1.12 9.81 4.36
N LEU A 45 -0.21 9.86 4.30
CA LEU A 45 -1.04 8.65 4.11
C LEU A 45 -0.72 7.96 2.78
N THR A 46 -0.47 8.73 1.73
CA THR A 46 -0.11 8.18 0.41
C THR A 46 1.26 7.52 0.44
N GLU A 47 2.26 8.12 1.08
CA GLU A 47 3.61 7.53 1.23
C GLU A 47 3.58 6.22 2.04
N VAL A 48 2.86 6.22 3.17
CA VAL A 48 2.69 5.03 4.00
C VAL A 48 2.02 3.91 3.21
N ALA A 49 0.98 4.22 2.42
CA ALA A 49 0.32 3.23 1.58
C ALA A 49 1.26 2.65 0.50
N ILE A 50 2.12 3.48 -0.10
CA ILE A 50 3.13 3.04 -1.07
C ILE A 50 4.14 2.09 -0.41
N TRP A 51 4.68 2.45 0.75
CA TRP A 51 5.65 1.62 1.46
C TRP A 51 5.07 0.28 1.90
N ILE A 52 3.84 0.27 2.42
CA ILE A 52 3.19 -1.00 2.81
C ILE A 52 2.91 -1.86 1.58
N THR A 53 2.44 -1.25 0.49
CA THR A 53 2.20 -1.98 -0.77
C THR A 53 3.48 -2.59 -1.31
N ALA A 54 4.59 -1.83 -1.32
CA ALA A 54 5.90 -2.31 -1.71
C ALA A 54 6.37 -3.47 -0.81
N GLY A 55 6.20 -3.36 0.52
CA GLY A 55 6.55 -4.43 1.45
C GLY A 55 5.74 -5.71 1.23
N VAL A 56 4.42 -5.60 1.05
CA VAL A 56 3.54 -6.75 0.80
C VAL A 56 3.88 -7.44 -0.52
N LEU A 57 4.12 -6.67 -1.59
CA LEU A 57 4.52 -7.20 -2.89
C LEU A 57 5.92 -7.81 -2.86
N GLY A 58 6.88 -7.14 -2.22
CA GLY A 58 8.25 -7.65 -2.06
C GLY A 58 8.29 -9.00 -1.37
N VAL A 59 7.54 -9.16 -0.27
CA VAL A 59 7.39 -10.45 0.42
C VAL A 59 6.73 -11.50 -0.48
N ALA A 60 5.72 -11.12 -1.26
CA ALA A 60 5.06 -12.05 -2.20
C ALA A 60 6.01 -12.53 -3.30
N VAL A 61 6.80 -11.63 -3.89
CA VAL A 61 7.82 -11.96 -4.90
C VAL A 61 8.90 -12.88 -4.32
N PHE A 62 9.38 -12.60 -3.11
CA PHE A 62 10.37 -13.45 -2.44
C PHE A 62 9.84 -14.87 -2.20
N GLN A 63 8.60 -14.99 -1.72
CA GLN A 63 7.94 -16.29 -1.53
C GLN A 63 7.77 -17.05 -2.86
N ALA A 64 7.40 -16.35 -3.94
CA ALA A 64 7.29 -16.94 -5.26
C ALA A 64 8.65 -17.45 -5.77
N ARG A 65 9.72 -16.64 -5.65
CA ARG A 65 11.08 -17.02 -6.05
C ARG A 65 11.56 -18.25 -5.27
N ARG A 66 11.35 -18.31 -3.96
CA ARG A 66 11.70 -19.47 -3.13
C ARG A 66 11.00 -20.73 -3.60
N ARG A 67 9.70 -20.65 -3.91
CA ARG A 67 8.91 -21.79 -4.39
C ARG A 67 9.40 -22.29 -5.75
N ILE A 68 9.76 -21.39 -6.66
CA ILE A 68 10.36 -21.73 -7.96
C ILE A 68 11.69 -22.46 -7.76
N TRP A 69 12.58 -21.94 -6.91
CA TRP A 69 13.85 -22.61 -6.61
C TRP A 69 13.66 -23.99 -6.04
N GLN A 70 12.76 -24.17 -5.07
CA GLN A 70 12.45 -25.49 -4.52
C GLN A 70 11.94 -26.47 -5.57
N PHE A 71 11.08 -26.01 -6.48
CA PHE A 71 10.61 -26.84 -7.59
C PHE A 71 11.75 -27.25 -8.52
N VAL A 72 12.63 -26.31 -8.89
CA VAL A 72 13.77 -26.55 -9.77
C VAL A 72 14.83 -27.47 -9.14
N THR A 73 15.09 -27.35 -7.83
CA THR A 73 16.09 -28.18 -7.14
C THR A 73 15.54 -29.53 -6.66
N SER A 74 14.22 -29.72 -6.62
CA SER A 74 13.60 -30.97 -6.17
C SER A 74 13.98 -32.24 -6.97
N PRO A 75 14.25 -32.20 -8.29
CA PRO A 75 14.68 -33.37 -9.05
C PRO A 75 16.13 -33.78 -8.72
N PHE A 76 16.98 -32.81 -8.39
CA PHE A 76 18.40 -33.02 -8.08
C PHE A 76 18.65 -33.45 -6.64
N ALA A 77 17.68 -33.31 -5.74
CA ALA A 77 17.77 -33.74 -4.34
C ALA A 77 17.35 -35.20 -4.11
N ARG A 78 16.94 -35.94 -5.16
CA ARG A 78 16.46 -37.33 -5.10
C ARG A 78 17.43 -38.36 -5.70
N SER A 79 18.67 -37.99 -6.02
CA SER A 79 19.74 -38.90 -6.47
C SER A 79 20.76 -39.16 -5.37
#